data_AF-A0A7J7L941-F1
#
_entry.id   AF-A0A7J7L941-F1
#
_cell.length_a   1.000
_cell.length_b   1.000
_cell.length_c   1.000
_cell.angle_alpha   90.00
_cell.angle_beta   90.00
_cell.angle_gamma   90.00
#
_symmetry.space_group_name_H-M   'P 1'
#
loop_
_entity.id
_entity.type
_entity.pdbx_description
1 polymer ?
#
loop_
_entity_poly.entity_id
_entity_poly.type
_entity_poly.pdbx_seq_one_letter_code
_entity_poly.pdbx_strand_id
1 'polypeptide(L)'
;MAELEEVVSIYRKFKACEKQLEETKALAKEDVSDEDMAEMIAYEIGTLSNQLIKLEEKMKVLLLPSDPLDARNILLEVRAGTGGDEAGLFAGDLVVTGIEAVGEGSIPDKGESMAGGRPGATEDA
;
A
#
# COMPACT_ATOMS: atom_id res chain seq x y z
N MET A 1 -5.68 -6.64 -16.48
CA MET A 1 -6.35 -5.57 -17.26
C MET A 1 -6.94 -4.47 -16.37
N ALA A 2 -7.43 -4.78 -15.16
CA ALA A 2 -7.98 -3.79 -14.23
C ALA A 2 -6.97 -2.74 -13.72
N GLU A 3 -5.70 -3.10 -13.49
CA GLU A 3 -4.68 -2.14 -12.99
C GLU A 3 -4.41 -1.00 -13.95
N LEU A 4 -4.32 -1.29 -15.26
CA LEU A 4 -4.12 -0.27 -16.28
C LEU A 4 -5.32 0.67 -16.41
N GLU A 5 -6.53 0.16 -16.16
CA GLU A 5 -7.76 0.96 -16.20
C GLU A 5 -7.80 1.99 -15.08
N GLU A 6 -7.35 1.64 -13.88
CA GLU A 6 -7.25 2.60 -12.77
C GLU A 6 -6.22 3.70 -13.09
N VAL A 7 -5.04 3.33 -13.60
CA VAL A 7 -4.00 4.30 -14.02
C VAL A 7 -4.56 5.29 -15.04
N VAL A 8 -5.24 4.79 -16.09
CA VAL A 8 -5.83 5.64 -17.13
C VAL A 8 -6.93 6.55 -16.55
N SER A 9 -7.74 6.05 -15.63
CA SER A 9 -8.78 6.84 -14.95
C SER A 9 -8.20 7.99 -14.13
N ILE A 10 -7.15 7.73 -13.34
CA ILE A 10 -6.45 8.76 -12.56
C ILE A 10 -5.79 9.79 -13.48
N TYR A 11 -5.13 9.34 -14.56
CA TYR A 11 -4.52 10.25 -15.52
C TYR A 11 -5.54 11.18 -16.19
N ARG A 12 -6.72 10.67 -16.55
CA ARG A 12 -7.81 11.51 -17.10
C ARG A 12 -8.29 12.56 -16.12
N LYS A 13 -8.43 12.20 -14.84
CA LYS A 13 -8.79 13.15 -13.76
C LYS A 13 -7.71 14.20 -13.56
N PHE A 14 -6.45 13.79 -13.57
CA PHE A 14 -5.30 14.71 -13.50
C PHE A 14 -5.36 15.72 -14.64
N LYS A 15 -5.53 15.28 -15.89
CA LYS A 15 -5.63 16.17 -17.05
C LYS A 15 -6.83 17.13 -16.99
N ALA A 16 -7.97 16.66 -16.50
CA ALA A 16 -9.13 17.51 -16.31
C ALA A 16 -8.87 18.60 -15.25
N CYS A 17 -8.28 18.22 -14.12
CA CYS A 17 -7.92 19.14 -13.04
C CYS A 17 -6.87 20.16 -13.47
N GLU A 18 -5.86 19.73 -14.24
CA GLU A 18 -4.83 20.61 -14.82
C GLU A 18 -5.47 21.66 -15.74
N LYS A 19 -6.37 21.23 -16.64
CA LYS A 19 -7.09 22.13 -17.53
C LYS A 19 -7.96 23.13 -16.75
N GLN A 20 -8.71 22.66 -15.75
CA GLN A 20 -9.51 23.55 -14.89
C GLN A 20 -8.64 24.57 -14.18
N LEU A 21 -7.49 24.16 -13.64
CA LEU A 21 -6.56 25.07 -12.98
C LEU A 21 -6.01 26.14 -13.93
N GLU A 22 -5.72 25.79 -15.18
CA GLU A 22 -5.30 26.75 -16.21
C GLU A 22 -6.42 27.74 -16.55
N GLU A 23 -7.66 27.26 -16.72
CA GLU A 23 -8.83 28.09 -16.99
C GLU A 23 -9.11 29.06 -15.82
N THR A 24 -9.10 28.57 -14.57
CA THR A 24 -9.28 29.42 -13.37
C THR A 24 -8.14 30.43 -13.22
N LYS A 25 -6.89 30.07 -13.54
CA LYS A 25 -5.76 31.02 -13.55
C LYS A 25 -5.86 32.05 -14.66
N ALA A 26 -6.49 31.71 -15.80
CA ALA A 26 -6.75 32.66 -16.87
C ALA A 26 -7.81 33.68 -16.43
N LEU A 27 -8.89 33.23 -15.79
CA LEU A 27 -9.90 34.11 -15.19
C LEU A 27 -9.30 35.08 -14.17
N ALA A 28 -8.34 34.63 -13.36
CA ALA A 28 -7.64 35.49 -12.40
C ALA A 28 -6.82 36.62 -13.06
N LYS A 29 -6.48 36.51 -14.35
CA LYS A 29 -5.71 37.50 -15.11
C LYS A 29 -6.60 38.47 -15.88
N GLU A 30 -7.86 38.13 -16.09
CA GLU A 30 -8.85 39.09 -16.55
C GLU A 30 -9.05 40.10 -15.41
N ASP A 31 -9.15 41.40 -15.69
CA ASP A 31 -9.29 42.43 -14.65
C ASP A 31 -10.57 42.20 -13.83
N VAL A 32 -10.44 41.45 -12.73
CA VAL A 32 -11.52 41.21 -11.76
C VAL A 32 -11.63 42.45 -10.89
N SER A 33 -12.65 43.27 -11.12
CA SER A 33 -12.87 44.52 -10.37
C SER A 33 -13.51 44.32 -8.99
N ASP A 34 -13.86 43.08 -8.65
CA ASP A 34 -14.54 42.71 -7.40
C ASP A 34 -13.61 41.88 -6.51
N GLU A 35 -13.35 42.38 -5.30
CA GLU A 35 -12.42 41.78 -4.34
C GLU A 35 -12.95 40.42 -3.82
N ASP A 36 -14.27 40.28 -3.64
CA ASP A 36 -14.89 39.01 -3.22
C ASP A 36 -14.72 37.93 -4.31
N MET A 37 -14.80 38.35 -5.59
CA MET A 37 -14.59 37.45 -6.72
C MET A 37 -13.11 37.05 -6.86
N ALA A 38 -12.18 37.96 -6.61
CA ALA A 38 -10.75 37.67 -6.62
C ALA A 38 -10.36 36.66 -5.52
N GLU A 39 -10.91 36.81 -4.30
CA GLU A 39 -10.70 35.85 -3.21
C GLU A 39 -11.25 34.45 -3.54
N MET A 40 -12.44 34.38 -4.14
CA MET A 40 -13.04 33.12 -4.56
C MET A 40 -12.18 32.39 -5.60
N ILE A 41 -11.67 33.11 -6.60
CA ILE A 41 -10.78 32.56 -7.64
C ILE A 41 -9.46 32.06 -7.01
N ALA A 42 -8.88 32.84 -6.10
CA ALA A 42 -7.65 32.45 -5.41
C ALA A 42 -7.84 31.16 -4.58
N TYR A 43 -8.97 31.05 -3.88
CA TYR A 43 -9.34 29.84 -3.14
C TYR A 43 -9.50 28.63 -4.05
N GLU A 44 -10.16 28.79 -5.20
CA GLU A 44 -10.35 27.72 -6.18
C GLU A 44 -9.02 27.25 -6.78
N ILE A 45 -8.12 28.18 -7.13
CA ILE A 45 -6.75 27.86 -7.58
C ILE A 45 -6.02 27.03 -6.53
N GLY A 46 -6.11 27.40 -5.25
CA GLY A 46 -5.50 26.66 -4.14
C GLY A 46 -6.07 25.25 -4.02
N THR A 47 -7.40 25.12 -4.13
CA THR A 47 -8.09 23.83 -4.08
C THR A 47 -7.69 22.91 -5.23
N LEU A 48 -7.72 23.41 -6.46
CA LEU A 48 -7.34 22.66 -7.66
C LEU A 48 -5.85 22.28 -7.63
N SER A 49 -4.98 23.17 -7.15
CA SER A 49 -3.54 22.87 -6.99
C SER A 49 -3.31 21.72 -6.00
N ASN A 50 -4.03 21.72 -4.86
CA ASN A 50 -3.95 20.63 -3.89
C ASN A 50 -4.51 19.31 -4.44
N GLN A 51 -5.58 19.36 -5.24
CA GLN A 51 -6.12 18.17 -5.90
C GLN A 51 -5.12 17.58 -6.90
N LEU A 52 -4.43 18.43 -7.65
CA LEU A 52 -3.43 18.02 -8.63
C LEU A 52 -2.25 17.29 -7.96
N ILE A 53 -1.77 17.79 -6.82
CA ILE A 53 -0.73 17.12 -6.01
C ILE A 53 -1.19 15.72 -5.57
N LYS A 54 -2.41 15.60 -5.02
CA LYS A 54 -2.95 14.31 -4.56
C LYS A 54 -3.11 13.31 -5.71
N LEU A 55 -3.55 13.78 -6.88
CA LEU A 55 -3.67 12.95 -8.08
C LEU A 55 -2.30 12.50 -8.59
N GLU A 56 -1.29 13.37 -8.52
CA GLU A 56 0.09 13.03 -8.89
C GLU A 56 0.68 11.96 -7.95
N GLU A 57 0.52 12.13 -6.63
CA GLU A 57 0.97 11.15 -5.64
C GLU A 57 0.31 9.79 -5.84
N LYS A 58 -1.02 9.78 -6.02
CA LYS A 58 -1.75 8.53 -6.29
C LYS A 58 -1.25 7.86 -7.57
N MET A 59 -0.99 8.63 -8.62
CA MET A 59 -0.47 8.10 -9.88
C MET A 59 0.95 7.53 -9.71
N LYS A 60 1.83 8.19 -8.94
CA LYS A 60 3.18 7.69 -8.65
C LYS A 60 3.13 6.31 -7.98
N VAL A 61 2.23 6.12 -7.02
CA VAL A 61 2.05 4.83 -6.33
C VAL A 61 1.57 3.76 -7.32
N LEU A 62 0.58 4.07 -8.16
CA LEU A 62 0.04 3.11 -9.14
C LEU A 62 1.03 2.73 -10.26
N LEU A 63 2.05 3.56 -10.50
CA LEU A 63 3.10 3.29 -11.50
C LEU A 63 4.26 2.48 -10.93
N LEU A 64 4.28 2.22 -9.61
CA LEU A 64 5.24 1.29 -9.04
C LEU A 64 4.92 -0.12 -9.57
N PRO A 65 5.94 -0.90 -9.96
CA PRO A 65 5.73 -2.29 -10.33
C PRO A 65 5.15 -3.03 -9.13
N SER A 66 3.98 -3.65 -9.29
CA SER A 66 3.41 -4.56 -8.29
C SER A 66 4.41 -5.68 -7.99
N ASP A 67 4.60 -6.05 -6.71
CA ASP A 67 5.45 -7.18 -6.38
C ASP A 67 4.74 -8.46 -6.86
N PRO A 68 5.40 -9.33 -7.66
CA PRO A 68 4.83 -10.63 -8.06
C PRO A 68 4.43 -11.54 -6.89
N LEU A 69 4.84 -11.21 -5.65
CA LEU A 69 4.45 -11.86 -4.41
C LEU A 69 3.23 -11.24 -3.73
N ASP A 70 2.85 -9.98 -4.03
CA ASP A 70 1.70 -9.29 -3.41
C ASP A 70 0.38 -10.04 -3.66
N ALA A 71 0.26 -10.70 -4.82
CA ALA A 71 -0.93 -11.46 -5.20
C ALA A 71 -0.91 -12.92 -4.72
N ARG A 72 0.09 -13.35 -3.95
CA ARG A 72 0.24 -14.74 -3.50
C ARG A 72 0.04 -14.85 -1.99
N ASN A 73 -0.53 -15.98 -1.57
CA ASN A 73 -0.54 -16.34 -0.16
C ASN A 73 0.89 -16.59 0.32
N ILE A 74 1.25 -16.00 1.46
CA ILE A 74 2.53 -16.25 2.13
C ILE A 74 2.31 -17.22 3.30
N LEU A 75 3.24 -18.18 3.46
CA LEU A 75 3.30 -19.02 4.64
C LEU A 75 4.33 -18.42 5.60
N LEU A 76 3.87 -17.93 6.75
CA LEU A 76 4.74 -17.39 7.79
C LEU A 76 4.99 -18.48 8.85
N GLU A 77 6.22 -18.99 8.93
CA GLU A 77 6.63 -19.92 9.98
C GLU A 77 7.40 -19.17 11.07
N VAL A 78 6.86 -19.12 12.29
CA VAL A 78 7.52 -18.52 13.45
C VAL A 78 8.11 -19.64 14.32
N ARG A 79 9.44 -19.64 14.50
CA ARG A 79 10.16 -20.59 15.36
C ARG A 79 10.75 -19.85 16.57
N ALA A 80 10.53 -20.37 17.77
CA ALA A 80 11.22 -19.88 18.96
C ALA A 80 12.72 -20.22 18.85
N GLY A 81 13.57 -19.20 18.90
CA GLY A 81 15.02 -19.34 18.94
C GLY A 81 15.54 -19.74 20.33
N THR A 82 16.85 -19.55 20.56
CA THR A 82 17.43 -19.71 21.90
C THR A 82 17.00 -18.57 22.83
N GLY A 83 16.48 -18.92 24.01
CA GLY A 83 15.96 -17.94 24.98
C GLY A 83 14.93 -18.50 25.98
N GLY A 84 14.61 -19.81 25.91
CA GLY A 84 13.69 -20.44 26.84
C GLY A 84 12.26 -19.90 26.70
N ASP A 85 11.56 -19.74 27.82
CA ASP A 85 10.15 -19.33 27.85
C ASP A 85 9.92 -17.94 27.22
N GLU A 86 10.90 -17.04 27.31
CA GLU A 86 10.82 -15.68 26.74
C GLU A 86 10.81 -15.71 25.20
N ALA A 87 11.57 -16.61 24.59
CA ALA A 87 11.56 -16.79 23.13
C ALA A 87 10.23 -17.37 22.63
N GLY A 88 9.57 -18.21 23.45
CA GLY A 88 8.25 -18.74 23.15
C GLY A 88 7.14 -17.69 23.25
N LEU A 89 7.21 -16.81 24.26
CA LEU A 89 6.28 -15.70 24.43
C LEU A 89 6.40 -14.69 23.29
N PHE A 90 7.62 -14.32 22.90
CA PHE A 90 7.84 -13.40 21.78
C PHE A 90 7.40 -13.99 20.43
N ALA A 91 7.62 -15.28 20.22
CA ALA A 91 7.11 -15.97 19.03
C ALA A 91 5.56 -15.96 18.98
N GLY A 92 4.90 -16.16 20.13
CA GLY A 92 3.44 -16.06 20.24
C GLY A 92 2.92 -14.64 19.95
N ASP A 93 3.58 -13.62 20.50
CA ASP A 93 3.25 -12.21 20.28
C ASP A 93 3.39 -11.80 18.81
N LEU A 94 4.44 -12.27 18.13
CA LEU A 94 4.66 -12.01 16.70
C LEU A 94 3.58 -12.68 15.82
N VAL A 95 3.14 -13.89 16.18
CA VAL A 95 2.03 -14.57 15.47
C VAL A 95 0.74 -13.78 15.60
N VAL A 96 0.39 -13.32 16.82
CA VAL A 96 -0.84 -12.55 17.05
C VAL A 96 -0.78 -11.20 16.33
N THR A 97 0.31 -10.45 16.50
CA THR A 97 0.52 -9.14 15.86
C THR A 97 0.53 -9.27 14.34
N GLY A 98 1.17 -10.32 13.81
CA GLY A 98 1.22 -10.59 12.38
C GLY A 98 -0.16 -10.92 11.79
N ILE A 99 -1.00 -11.67 12.51
CA ILE A 99 -2.35 -12.00 12.04
C ILE A 99 -3.26 -10.77 12.04
N GLU A 100 -3.20 -9.93 13.08
CA GLU A 100 -3.99 -8.68 13.14
C GLU A 100 -3.62 -7.72 12.00
N ALA A 101 -2.34 -7.66 11.61
CA ALA A 101 -1.88 -6.81 10.52
C ALA A 101 -2.35 -7.25 9.13
N VAL A 102 -2.68 -8.53 8.93
CA VAL A 102 -3.01 -9.12 7.61
C VAL A 102 -4.51 -9.29 7.40
N GLY A 103 -5.34 -9.14 8.44
CA GLY A 103 -6.81 -9.06 8.35
C GLY A 103 -7.54 -10.40 8.11
N GLU A 104 -6.89 -11.40 7.51
CA GLU A 104 -7.36 -12.79 7.39
C GLU A 104 -6.18 -13.76 7.61
N GLY A 105 -6.29 -14.68 8.57
CA GLY A 105 -5.25 -15.66 8.86
C GLY A 105 -5.80 -16.89 9.60
N SER A 106 -5.46 -18.08 9.12
CA SER A 106 -5.80 -19.36 9.76
C SER A 106 -4.54 -19.94 10.38
N ILE A 107 -4.56 -20.20 11.69
CA ILE A 107 -3.46 -20.90 12.38
C ILE A 107 -3.59 -22.40 12.06
N PRO A 108 -2.60 -23.03 11.38
CA PRO A 108 -2.63 -24.47 11.16
C PRO A 108 -2.53 -25.23 12.49
N ASP A 109 -3.22 -26.36 12.59
CA ASP A 109 -3.27 -27.17 13.81
C ASP A 109 -1.88 -27.70 14.19
N LYS A 110 -1.57 -27.73 15.49
CA LYS A 110 -0.22 -28.01 16.06
C LYS A 110 0.27 -29.47 15.88
N GLY A 111 -0.31 -30.23 14.95
CA GLY A 111 -0.18 -31.69 14.86
C GLY A 111 0.89 -32.23 13.91
N GLU A 112 1.38 -31.48 12.93
CA GLU A 112 2.34 -32.02 11.96
C GLU A 112 3.79 -31.77 12.38
N SER A 113 4.23 -32.58 13.34
CA SER A 113 5.63 -32.94 13.48
C SER A 113 6.07 -33.64 12.19
N MET A 114 6.63 -32.89 11.25
CA MET A 114 7.48 -33.46 10.19
C MET A 114 8.78 -33.91 10.85
N ALA A 115 8.74 -35.06 11.50
CA ALA A 115 9.90 -35.81 11.91
C ALA A 115 10.67 -36.19 10.65
N GLY A 116 11.60 -35.32 10.24
CA GLY A 116 12.62 -35.63 9.27
C GLY A 116 13.51 -36.73 9.84
N GLY A 117 13.12 -37.99 9.63
CA GLY A 117 13.99 -39.13 9.83
C GLY A 117 15.22 -38.95 8.95
N ARG A 118 16.37 -38.68 9.58
CA ARG A 118 17.67 -38.84 8.92
C ARG A 118 17.90 -40.34 8.70
N PRO A 119 18.13 -40.83 7.47
CA PRO A 119 18.77 -42.12 7.30
C PRO A 119 20.28 -41.88 7.46
N GLY A 120 20.85 -42.34 8.56
CA GLY A 120 22.26 -42.13 8.90
C GLY A 120 22.87 -43.33 9.60
N ALA A 121 23.25 -44.32 8.79
CA ALA A 121 24.35 -45.28 8.96
C ALA A 121 24.83 -45.64 10.40
N THR A 122 24.46 -46.85 10.83
CA THR A 122 25.30 -47.85 11.54
C THR A 122 24.85 -49.21 10.96
N GLU A 123 25.67 -50.21 10.63
CA GLU A 123 26.89 -50.72 11.24
C GLU A 123 27.75 -51.43 10.17
N ASP A 124 29.06 -51.27 10.35
CA ASP A 124 30.14 -52.09 9.80
C ASP A 124 30.28 -53.31 10.74
N ALA A 125 30.12 -54.55 10.21
CA ALA A 125 30.74 -55.81 10.66
C ALA A 125 30.04 -57.04 10.03
#